data_AF-A0A2V8BAV4-F1
#
_entry.id   AF-A0A2V8BAV4-F1
#
_cell.length_a   1.000
_cell.length_b   1.000
_cell.length_c   1.000
_cell.angle_alpha   90.00
_cell.angle_beta   90.00
_cell.angle_gamma   90.00
#
_symmetry.space_group_name_H-M   'P 1'
#
loop_
_entity.id
_entity.type
_entity.pdbx_description
1 polymer ?
#
loop_
_entity_poly.entity_id
_entity_poly.type
_entity_poly.pdbx_seq_one_letter_code
_entity_poly.pdbx_strand_id
1 'polypeptide(L)'
;RDKLWFFANYRDEGNHTDIAGLYANKYAGDPSHWDYAPDPSVKARTATSKTIASVRLTAQATPRNKFSFYYDYQWDCDQGGMSQSGG
;
A
#
# COMPACT_ATOMS: atom_id res chain seq x y z
N ARG A 1 -40.83 8.44 14.85
CA ARG A 1 -40.40 7.59 13.71
C ARG A 1 -38.90 7.45 13.81
N ASP A 2 -38.43 6.22 13.98
CA ASP A 2 -37.01 5.93 14.20
C ASP A 2 -36.22 6.19 12.92
N LYS A 3 -34.97 6.66 13.06
CA LYS A 3 -34.11 7.03 11.94
C LYS A 3 -32.80 6.28 12.03
N LEU A 4 -32.37 5.71 10.92
CA LEU A 4 -31.08 5.05 10.78
C LEU A 4 -30.31 5.73 9.63
N TRP A 5 -29.06 6.08 9.90
CA TRP A 5 -28.11 6.55 8.90
C TRP A 5 -26.93 5.60 8.87
N PHE A 6 -26.43 5.37 7.66
CA PHE A 6 -25.26 4.54 7.41
C PHE A 6 -24.34 5.25 6.43
N PHE A 7 -23.05 5.07 6.65
CA PHE A 7 -22.00 5.51 5.74
C PHE A 7 -20.92 4.44 5.74
N ALA A 8 -20.44 4.05 4.56
CA ALA A 8 -19.31 3.15 4.42
C ALA A 8 -18.44 3.62 3.27
N ASN A 9 -17.13 3.47 3.42
CA ASN A 9 -16.18 3.68 2.35
C ASN A 9 -15.16 2.54 2.33
N TYR A 10 -14.71 2.21 1.13
CA TYR A 10 -13.64 1.27 0.87
C TYR A 10 -12.78 1.87 -0.23
N ARG A 11 -11.47 1.90 -0.01
CA ARG A 11 -10.50 2.41 -0.95
C ARG A 11 -9.28 1.51 -0.95
N ASP A 12 -8.87 1.07 -2.13
CA ASP A 12 -7.63 0.36 -2.34
C ASP A 12 -6.77 1.16 -3.31
N GLU A 13 -5.58 1.54 -2.87
CA GLU A 13 -4.62 2.30 -3.66
C GLU A 13 -3.28 1.57 -3.65
N GLY A 14 -2.63 1.51 -4.81
CA GLY A 14 -1.31 0.91 -4.98
C GLY A 14 -0.43 1.80 -5.85
N ASN A 15 0.86 1.86 -5.52
CA ASN A 15 1.85 2.61 -6.27
C ASN A 15 3.15 1.80 -6.40
N HIS A 16 3.79 1.91 -7.56
CA HIS A 16 5.09 1.32 -7.83
C HIS A 16 6.01 2.38 -8.41
N THR A 17 7.20 2.53 -7.82
CA THR A 17 8.17 3.53 -8.25
C THR A 17 9.56 2.93 -8.37
N ASP A 18 10.22 3.19 -9.50
CA ASP A 18 11.64 2.88 -9.68
C ASP A 18 12.49 3.82 -8.81
N ILE A 19 13.45 3.27 -8.07
CA ILE A 19 14.43 4.06 -7.32
C ILE A 19 15.53 4.50 -8.30
N ALA A 20 15.55 5.78 -8.63
CA ALA A 20 16.58 6.34 -9.49
C ALA A 20 17.98 6.17 -8.88
N GLY A 21 18.93 5.66 -9.68
CA GLY A 21 20.33 5.51 -9.28
C GLY A 21 20.67 4.22 -8.52
N LEU A 22 19.69 3.36 -8.23
CA LEU A 22 19.92 2.08 -7.55
C LEU A 22 19.77 0.91 -8.54
N TYR A 23 20.88 0.21 -8.77
CA TYR A 23 21.01 -0.88 -9.73
C TYR A 23 21.63 -2.12 -9.07
N ALA A 24 21.34 -3.31 -9.59
CA ALA A 24 22.03 -4.51 -9.15
C ALA A 24 23.50 -4.50 -9.59
N ASN A 25 24.36 -5.25 -8.89
CA ASN A 25 25.71 -5.51 -9.37
C ASN A 25 25.66 -6.49 -10.54
N LYS A 26 26.22 -6.11 -11.69
CA LYS A 26 26.35 -6.94 -12.89
C LYS A 26 27.10 -8.24 -12.62
N TYR A 27 28.03 -8.25 -11.67
CA TYR A 27 28.83 -9.43 -11.30
C TYR A 27 28.28 -10.18 -10.09
N ALA A 28 27.03 -9.94 -9.68
CA ALA A 28 26.44 -10.64 -8.56
C ALA A 28 26.50 -12.18 -8.77
N GLY A 29 27.24 -12.88 -7.91
CA GLY A 29 27.41 -14.34 -7.96
C GLY A 29 28.65 -14.84 -8.70
N ASP A 30 29.47 -13.95 -9.28
CA ASP A 30 30.75 -14.31 -9.90
C ASP A 30 31.91 -14.17 -8.89
N PRO A 31 32.59 -15.27 -8.49
CA PRO A 31 33.71 -15.22 -7.55
C PRO A 31 34.98 -14.54 -8.10
N SER A 32 35.06 -14.33 -9.41
CA SER A 32 36.23 -13.75 -10.08
C SER A 32 36.27 -12.22 -10.05
N HIS A 33 35.13 -11.58 -9.74
CA HIS A 33 34.98 -10.13 -9.69
C HIS A 33 34.66 -9.68 -8.28
N TRP A 34 35.44 -8.72 -7.78
CA TRP A 34 35.26 -8.10 -6.46
C TRP A 34 34.82 -6.64 -6.57
N ASP A 35 34.81 -6.11 -7.79
CA ASP A 35 34.38 -4.78 -8.13
C ASP A 35 32.86 -4.71 -8.34
N TYR A 36 32.32 -3.51 -8.12
CA TYR A 36 30.93 -3.20 -8.39
C TYR A 36 30.81 -2.58 -9.78
N ALA A 37 30.00 -3.18 -10.64
CA ALA A 37 29.55 -2.57 -11.88
C ALA A 37 28.01 -2.51 -11.90
N PRO A 38 27.39 -1.33 -12.10
CA PRO A 38 25.93 -1.25 -12.14
C PRO A 38 25.38 -1.97 -13.37
N ASP A 39 24.35 -2.78 -13.19
CA ASP A 39 23.55 -3.37 -14.27
C ASP A 39 22.29 -2.52 -14.53
N PRO A 40 22.24 -1.73 -15.63
CA PRO A 40 21.07 -0.89 -15.95
C PRO A 40 19.79 -1.69 -16.24
N SER A 41 19.91 -3.00 -16.49
CA SER A 41 18.77 -3.88 -16.77
C SER A 41 18.02 -4.29 -15.51
N VAL A 42 18.62 -4.18 -14.33
CA VAL A 42 18.00 -4.54 -13.04
C VAL A 42 17.89 -3.30 -12.16
N LYS A 43 16.67 -2.78 -12.02
CA LYS A 43 16.38 -1.59 -11.23
C LYS A 43 15.78 -1.98 -9.88
N ALA A 44 16.12 -1.24 -8.84
CA ALA A 44 15.38 -1.33 -7.59
C ALA A 44 14.02 -0.62 -7.73
N ARG A 45 12.96 -1.26 -7.25
CA ARG A 45 11.60 -0.72 -7.23
C ARG A 45 11.04 -0.79 -5.81
N THR A 46 10.21 0.18 -5.46
CA THR A 46 9.36 0.16 -4.27
C THR A 46 7.92 -0.01 -4.68
N ALA A 47 7.19 -0.81 -3.94
CA ALA A 47 5.79 -1.13 -4.12
C ALA A 47 5.06 -0.85 -2.80
N THR A 48 4.18 0.14 -2.82
CA THR A 48 3.35 0.47 -1.68
C THR A 48 1.89 0.27 -2.04
N SER A 49 1.13 -0.31 -1.13
CA SER A 49 -0.32 -0.46 -1.25
C SER A 49 -0.99 -0.14 0.07
N LYS A 50 -2.14 0.50 -0.01
CA LYS A 50 -2.93 0.93 1.13
C LYS A 50 -4.40 0.61 0.88
N THR A 51 -4.95 -0.22 1.74
CA THR A 51 -6.38 -0.50 1.79
C THR A 51 -6.99 0.21 2.98
N ILE A 52 -8.05 0.98 2.74
CA ILE A 52 -8.79 1.73 3.76
C ILE A 52 -10.25 1.29 3.70
N ALA A 53 -10.80 0.92 4.85
CA ALA A 53 -12.22 0.58 5.00
C ALA A 53 -12.77 1.27 6.24
N SER A 54 -13.84 2.05 6.09
CA SER A 54 -14.51 2.66 7.23
C SER A 54 -16.03 2.51 7.15
N VAL A 55 -16.66 2.31 8.30
CA VAL A 55 -18.09 2.17 8.47
C VAL A 55 -18.56 3.07 9.60
N ARG A 56 -19.69 3.74 9.42
CA ARG A 56 -20.39 4.50 10.44
C ARG A 56 -21.87 4.16 10.40
N LEU A 57 -22.40 3.80 11.56
CA LEU A 57 -23.82 3.55 11.78
C LEU A 57 -24.34 4.52 12.82
N THR A 58 -25.51 5.09 12.59
CA THR A 58 -26.12 6.03 13.52
C THR A 58 -27.61 5.75 13.61
N ALA A 59 -28.09 5.41 14.80
CA ALA A 59 -29.49 5.10 15.05
C ALA A 59 -30.09 6.10 16.04
N GLN A 60 -31.26 6.64 15.72
CA GLN A 60 -32.08 7.43 16.63
C GLN A 60 -33.24 6.56 17.13
N ALA A 61 -33.10 5.99 18.32
CA ALA A 61 -34.06 5.08 18.92
C ALA A 61 -35.26 5.82 19.56
N THR A 62 -35.06 7.05 20.03
CA THR A 62 -36.14 7.96 20.43
C THR A 62 -35.79 9.37 19.97
N PRO A 63 -36.73 10.33 19.92
CA PRO A 63 -36.40 11.72 19.59
C PRO A 63 -35.27 12.32 20.43
N ARG A 64 -35.05 11.80 21.66
CA ARG A 64 -34.00 12.25 22.59
C ARG A 64 -32.75 11.36 22.62
N ASN A 65 -32.83 10.11 22.14
CA ASN A 65 -31.73 9.13 22.24
C ASN A 65 -31.18 8.78 20.87
N LYS A 66 -29.89 9.09 20.66
CA LYS A 66 -29.15 8.80 19.42
C LYS A 66 -27.86 8.05 19.77
N PHE A 67 -27.63 6.95 19.08
CA PHE A 67 -26.45 6.11 19.20
C PHE A 67 -25.67 6.14 17.90
N SER A 68 -24.33 6.23 17.99
CA SER A 68 -23.45 6.20 16.82
C SER A 68 -22.33 5.21 17.06
N PHE A 69 -22.08 4.35 16.09
CA PHE A 69 -20.95 3.45 16.02
C PHE A 69 -20.09 3.82 14.81
N TYR A 70 -18.77 3.74 14.96
CA TYR A 70 -17.85 3.93 13.84
C TYR A 70 -16.72 2.91 13.95
N TYR A 71 -16.22 2.48 12.80
CA TYR A 71 -15.07 1.60 12.64
C TYR A 71 -14.24 2.08 11.46
N ASP A 72 -12.93 2.20 11.65
CA ASP A 72 -11.96 2.56 10.62
C ASP A 72 -10.85 1.53 10.63
N TYR A 73 -10.49 1.04 9.45
CA TYR A 73 -9.47 0.04 9.22
C TYR A 73 -8.55 0.52 8.10
N GLN A 74 -7.25 0.49 8.36
CA GLN A 74 -6.22 0.82 7.39
C GLN A 74 -5.19 -0.30 7.39
N TRP A 75 -4.99 -0.92 6.23
CA TRP A 75 -3.95 -1.89 5.99
C TRP A 75 -2.93 -1.27 5.04
N ASP A 76 -1.73 -1.07 5.54
CA ASP A 76 -0.60 -0.61 4.75
C ASP A 76 0.34 -1.79 4.44
N CYS A 77 0.71 -1.94 3.17
CA CYS A 77 1.66 -2.91 2.66
C CYS A 77 2.79 -2.15 1.96
N ASP A 78 4.00 -2.24 2.48
CA ASP A 78 5.20 -1.64 1.87
C ASP A 78 6.24 -2.74 1.63
N GLN A 79 6.66 -2.89 0.37
CA GLN A 79 7.71 -3.81 -0.02
C GLN A 79 8.63 -3.19 -1.07
N GLY A 80 9.91 -3.51 -0.98
CA GLY A 80 10.92 -3.16 -1.98
C GLY A 80 11.52 -4.41 -2.60
N GLY A 81 11.90 -4.34 -3.88
CA GLY A 81 12.52 -5.45 -4.58
C GLY A 81 13.35 -4.98 -5.78
N MET A 82 14.25 -5.85 -6.24
CA MET A 82 14.93 -5.65 -7.52
C MET A 82 14.06 -6.27 -8.62
N SER A 83 13.80 -5.53 -9.69
CA SER A 83 13.04 -6.03 -10.82
C SER A 83 13.77 -5.76 -12.13
N GLN A 84 13.83 -6.79 -12.97
CA GLN A 84 14.39 -6.68 -14.31
C GLN A 84 13.49 -5.75 -15.12
N SER A 85 14.10 -4.85 -15.88
CA SER A 85 13.42 -3.93 -16.78
C SER A 85 12.80 -4.74 -17.94
N GLY A 86 11.63 -5.35 -17.72
CA GLY A 86 10.98 -6.21 -18.71
C GLY A 86 9.87 -7.14 -18.21
N GLY A 87 9.35 -6.94 -16.99
CA GLY A 87 8.21 -7.66 -16.43
C GLY A 87 7.52 -6.82 -15.36
#